data_AF-A0A4Q0IEZ8-F1
#
_entry.id   AF-A0A4Q0IEZ8-F1
#
_cell.length_a   1.000
_cell.length_b   1.000
_cell.length_c   1.000
_cell.angle_alpha   90.00
_cell.angle_beta   90.00
_cell.angle_gamma   90.00
#
_symmetry.space_group_name_H-M   'P 1'
#
loop_
_entity.id
_entity.type
_entity.pdbx_description
1 polymer ?
#
loop_
_entity_poly.entity_id
_entity_poly.type
_entity_poly.pdbx_seq_one_letter_code
_entity_poly.pdbx_strand_id
1 'polypeptide(L)'
;DRQAVNPEQWVDSVLIGDHGLPGPEDEEESAAERRYSRLTEEDYREVAEELGGEVAAIKAVVDIEAGAAHQGFWAPGKPIINFDLSMYRRAAKKYGVNLAKAQKSSPVIFARPNIRRYGSQQAAQQARLDAARAINDAAAVEGTFWGMF
;
A
#
# COMPACT_ATOMS: atom_id res chain seq x y z
N ASP A 1 -10.95 57.22 -9.54
CA ASP A 1 -11.32 56.47 -8.34
C ASP A 1 -10.32 55.37 -8.05
N ARG A 2 -9.45 55.61 -7.07
CA ARG A 2 -8.48 54.63 -6.57
C ARG A 2 -9.16 53.87 -5.44
N GLN A 3 -9.41 52.58 -5.67
CA GLN A 3 -10.07 51.70 -4.73
C GLN A 3 -9.16 51.52 -3.50
N ALA A 4 -9.68 51.86 -2.32
CA ALA A 4 -8.96 51.74 -1.06
C ALA A 4 -8.69 50.26 -0.75
N VAL A 5 -7.42 49.92 -0.58
CA VAL A 5 -6.97 48.61 -0.12
C VAL A 5 -7.32 48.47 1.36
N ASN A 6 -8.14 47.47 1.69
CA ASN A 6 -8.47 47.11 3.07
C ASN A 6 -7.31 46.28 3.67
N PRO A 7 -6.58 46.79 4.69
CA PRO A 7 -5.42 46.10 5.27
C PRO A 7 -5.77 44.80 5.99
N GLU A 8 -7.03 44.60 6.37
CA GLU A 8 -7.48 43.40 7.09
C GLU A 8 -7.61 42.16 6.17
N GLN A 9 -7.58 42.33 4.85
CA GLN A 9 -7.59 41.18 3.92
C GLN A 9 -6.21 40.51 3.73
N TRP A 10 -5.16 41.05 4.36
CA TRP A 10 -3.77 40.57 4.20
C TRP A 10 -3.17 39.95 5.47
N VAL A 11 -3.96 39.81 6.53
CA VAL A 11 -3.59 39.11 7.76
C VAL A 11 -4.33 37.78 7.82
N ASP A 12 -3.87 36.82 7.03
CA ASP A 12 -4.03 35.38 7.34
C ASP A 12 -3.22 34.44 6.42
N SER A 13 -2.33 34.96 5.57
CA SER A 13 -1.48 34.13 4.69
C SER A 13 -0.19 33.65 5.34
N VAL A 14 0.02 33.90 6.63
CA VAL A 14 1.24 33.50 7.34
C VAL A 14 0.82 33.08 8.75
N LEU A 15 0.51 31.79 8.96
CA LEU A 15 0.68 31.02 10.22
C LEU A 15 -0.12 29.70 10.33
N ILE A 16 -0.38 28.95 9.25
CA ILE A 16 -0.86 27.56 9.41
C ILE A 16 0.06 26.62 8.62
N GLY A 17 1.18 26.27 9.25
CA GLY A 17 1.81 24.99 8.96
C GLY A 17 0.86 23.88 9.42
N ASP A 18 0.52 23.00 8.47
CA ASP A 18 0.30 21.54 8.56
C ASP A 18 -0.14 20.88 9.88
N HIS A 19 -0.85 21.61 10.75
CA HIS A 19 -1.52 21.07 11.91
C HIS A 19 -2.94 20.70 11.50
N GLY A 20 -3.07 19.56 10.83
CA GLY A 20 -4.24 18.67 10.75
C GLY A 20 -5.62 19.21 11.15
N LEU A 21 -6.04 20.34 10.57
CA LEU A 21 -7.41 20.82 10.69
C LEU A 21 -8.16 20.41 9.41
N PRO A 22 -9.17 19.53 9.52
CA PRO A 22 -9.94 19.06 8.38
C PRO A 22 -10.68 20.23 7.74
N GLY A 23 -10.45 20.42 6.44
CA GLY A 23 -11.18 21.39 5.62
C GLY A 23 -12.61 20.90 5.35
N PRO A 24 -13.51 21.78 4.88
CA PRO A 24 -14.91 21.45 4.61
C PRO A 24 -15.14 20.44 3.46
N GLU A 25 -14.07 19.83 2.93
CA GLU A 25 -14.09 18.81 1.87
C GLU A 25 -13.98 17.38 2.42
N ASP A 26 -13.84 17.20 3.74
CA ASP A 26 -13.91 15.89 4.41
C ASP A 26 -15.36 15.38 4.48
N GLU A 27 -15.96 15.17 3.29
CA GLU A 27 -17.21 14.44 3.13
C GLU A 27 -17.05 13.00 3.64
N GLU A 28 -18.13 12.46 4.22
CA GLU A 28 -18.21 11.21 4.98
C GLU A 28 -17.65 9.96 4.27
N GLU A 29 -16.33 9.82 4.22
CA GLU A 29 -15.68 8.59 3.74
C GLU A 29 -16.11 7.44 4.65
N SER A 30 -16.66 6.35 4.11
CA SER A 30 -17.19 5.27 4.95
C SER A 30 -16.06 4.68 5.81
N ALA A 31 -16.37 4.25 7.04
CA ALA A 31 -15.37 3.61 7.91
C ALA A 31 -14.68 2.40 7.24
N ALA A 32 -15.33 1.79 6.24
CA ALA A 32 -14.76 0.72 5.44
C ALA A 32 -13.72 1.22 4.42
N GLU A 33 -13.96 2.35 3.76
CA GLU A 33 -12.97 2.96 2.85
C GLU A 33 -11.75 3.47 3.60
N ARG A 34 -11.95 4.11 4.78
CA ARG A 34 -10.83 4.59 5.61
C ARG A 34 -9.86 3.48 6.00
N ARG A 35 -10.37 2.29 6.32
CA ARG A 35 -9.54 1.12 6.67
C ARG A 35 -8.64 0.65 5.53
N TYR A 36 -8.98 0.96 4.28
CA TYR A 36 -8.17 0.60 3.12
C TYR A 36 -7.30 1.76 2.61
N SER A 37 -7.49 2.99 3.10
CA SER A 37 -6.75 4.15 2.59
C SER A 37 -5.58 4.58 3.50
N ARG A 38 -5.69 4.45 4.82
CA ARG A 38 -4.71 5.05 5.76
C ARG A 38 -4.71 4.42 7.15
N LEU A 39 -3.54 4.43 7.79
CA LEU A 39 -3.39 4.13 9.21
C LEU A 39 -3.97 5.28 10.06
N THR A 40 -4.59 4.92 11.18
CA THR A 40 -5.16 5.84 12.16
C THR A 40 -4.18 6.10 13.30
N GLU A 41 -4.45 7.17 14.07
CA GLU A 41 -3.70 7.45 15.30
C GLU A 41 -3.74 6.29 16.31
N GLU A 42 -4.83 5.53 16.33
CA GLU A 42 -4.98 4.39 17.23
C GLU A 42 -4.09 3.23 16.80
N ASP A 43 -3.99 2.95 15.49
CA ASP A 43 -3.10 1.91 14.96
C ASP A 43 -1.63 2.17 15.39
N TYR A 44 -1.20 3.44 15.40
CA TYR A 44 0.14 3.80 15.87
C TYR A 44 0.31 3.64 17.38
N ARG A 45 -0.73 3.89 18.18
CA ARG A 45 -0.69 3.70 19.65
C ARG A 45 -0.61 2.23 20.01
N GLU A 46 -1.43 1.40 19.39
CA GLU A 46 -1.46 -0.05 19.62
C GLU A 46 -0.08 -0.67 19.34
N VAL A 47 0.53 -0.33 18.21
CA VAL A 47 1.87 -0.84 17.85
C VAL A 47 2.95 -0.30 18.79
N ALA A 48 2.87 0.96 19.21
CA ALA A 48 3.82 1.52 20.16
C ALA A 48 3.75 0.82 21.53
N GLU A 49 2.54 0.50 22.01
CA GLU A 49 2.34 -0.27 23.24
C GLU A 49 2.87 -1.70 23.10
N GLU A 50 2.58 -2.38 21.99
CA GLU A 50 3.05 -3.75 21.72
C GLU A 50 4.57 -3.84 21.67
N LEU A 51 5.22 -2.87 21.01
CA LEU A 51 6.68 -2.83 20.87
C LEU A 51 7.39 -2.19 22.07
N GLY A 52 6.66 -1.62 23.03
CA GLY A 52 7.21 -0.94 24.21
C GLY A 52 7.98 0.33 23.86
N GLY A 53 7.52 1.09 22.87
CA GLY A 53 8.18 2.28 22.34
C GLY A 53 7.32 3.54 22.33
N GLU A 54 7.89 4.64 21.82
CA GLU A 54 7.16 5.90 21.67
C GLU A 54 6.37 5.93 20.35
N VAL A 55 5.14 6.44 20.39
CA VAL A 55 4.30 6.62 19.19
C VAL A 55 5.02 7.44 18.11
N ALA A 56 5.77 8.48 18.51
CA ALA A 56 6.55 9.30 17.59
C ALA A 56 7.65 8.50 16.86
N ALA A 57 8.26 7.52 17.52
CA ALA A 57 9.26 6.66 16.91
C ALA A 57 8.63 5.71 15.88
N ILE A 58 7.44 5.15 16.17
CA ILE A 58 6.69 4.33 15.20
C ILE A 58 6.34 5.15 13.97
N LYS A 59 5.78 6.36 14.14
CA LYS A 59 5.46 7.27 13.03
C LYS A 59 6.69 7.58 12.18
N ALA A 60 7.82 7.91 12.84
CA ALA A 60 9.06 8.18 12.12
C ALA A 60 9.54 6.99 11.29
N VAL A 61 9.42 5.76 11.78
CA VAL A 61 9.74 4.55 11.01
C VAL A 61 8.79 4.40 9.82
N VAL A 62 7.48 4.59 10.01
CA VAL A 62 6.50 4.52 8.92
C VAL A 62 6.77 5.58 7.86
N ASP A 63 7.10 6.81 8.24
CA ASP A 63 7.45 7.89 7.31
C ASP A 63 8.70 7.56 6.48
N ILE A 64 9.67 6.85 7.06
CA ILE A 64 10.91 6.45 6.38
C ILE A 64 10.68 5.24 5.47
N GLU A 65 9.92 4.23 5.90
CA GLU A 65 9.81 2.93 5.24
C GLU A 65 8.64 2.83 4.24
N ALA A 66 7.50 3.51 4.50
CA ALA A 66 6.30 3.40 3.66
C ALA A 66 6.34 4.27 2.38
N GLY A 67 7.33 5.16 2.27
CA GLY A 67 7.47 6.13 1.18
C GLY A 67 6.33 7.16 1.11
N ALA A 68 6.48 8.17 0.24
CA ALA A 68 5.65 9.38 0.19
C ALA A 68 4.14 9.18 -0.04
N ALA A 69 3.70 7.97 -0.40
CA ALA A 69 2.29 7.71 -0.68
C ALA A 69 1.51 7.22 0.55
N HIS A 70 2.15 6.59 1.56
CA HIS A 70 1.47 5.95 2.70
C HIS A 70 0.28 5.06 2.32
N GLN A 71 0.24 4.51 1.11
CA GLN A 71 -0.89 3.72 0.60
C GLN A 71 -0.54 2.24 0.61
N GLY A 72 -1.25 1.45 1.41
CA GLY A 72 -1.13 -0.01 1.45
C GLY A 72 -2.04 -0.74 0.47
N PHE A 73 -2.99 -0.04 -0.18
CA PHE A 73 -4.00 -0.63 -1.07
C PHE A 73 -4.09 0.15 -2.36
N TRP A 74 -4.29 -0.54 -3.49
CA TRP A 74 -4.47 0.10 -4.80
C TRP A 74 -5.93 0.14 -5.25
N ALA A 75 -6.80 -0.60 -4.56
CA ALA A 75 -8.25 -0.54 -4.65
C ALA A 75 -8.85 -1.04 -3.33
N PRO A 76 -10.12 -0.73 -2.99
CA PRO A 76 -10.75 -1.21 -1.77
C PRO A 76 -10.62 -2.72 -1.60
N GLY A 77 -10.05 -3.16 -0.47
CA GLY A 77 -9.78 -4.56 -0.16
C GLY A 77 -8.69 -5.25 -0.98
N LYS A 78 -7.96 -4.52 -1.85
CA LYS A 78 -6.84 -5.06 -2.64
C LYS A 78 -5.52 -4.41 -2.22
N PRO A 79 -4.72 -5.10 -1.38
CA PRO A 79 -3.43 -4.56 -0.97
C PRO A 79 -2.52 -4.38 -2.18
N ILE A 80 -1.64 -3.40 -2.11
CA ILE A 80 -0.47 -3.33 -2.99
C ILE A 80 0.30 -4.63 -2.80
N ILE A 81 0.74 -5.23 -3.90
CA ILE A 81 1.50 -6.48 -3.85
C ILE A 81 2.76 -6.38 -4.69
N ASN A 82 3.78 -7.10 -4.24
CA ASN A 82 4.97 -7.36 -5.01
C ASN A 82 5.25 -8.87 -5.06
N PHE A 83 4.84 -9.51 -6.15
CA PHE A 83 5.10 -10.92 -6.40
C PHE A 83 6.57 -11.12 -6.80
N ASP A 84 7.35 -11.73 -5.89
CA ASP A 84 8.77 -11.99 -6.07
C ASP A 84 9.01 -13.42 -6.56
N LEU A 85 9.62 -13.53 -7.74
CA LEU A 85 9.84 -14.83 -8.37
C LEU A 85 10.87 -15.68 -7.61
N SER A 86 11.83 -15.05 -6.93
CA SER A 86 12.87 -15.76 -6.19
C SER A 86 12.32 -16.35 -4.89
N MET A 87 11.49 -15.58 -4.17
CA MET A 87 10.74 -16.04 -2.99
C MET A 87 9.75 -17.11 -3.38
N TYR A 88 8.99 -16.92 -4.46
CA TYR A 88 8.09 -17.96 -4.96
C TYR A 88 8.84 -19.26 -5.29
N ARG A 89 10.00 -19.20 -5.94
CA ARG A 89 10.82 -20.42 -6.21
C ARG A 89 11.27 -21.12 -4.94
N ARG A 90 11.66 -20.36 -3.91
CA ARG A 90 12.05 -20.90 -2.60
C ARG A 90 10.86 -21.59 -1.92
N ALA A 91 9.71 -20.92 -1.87
CA ALA A 91 8.49 -21.46 -1.28
C ALA A 91 7.95 -22.66 -2.09
N ALA A 92 7.95 -22.58 -3.42
CA ALA A 92 7.59 -23.68 -4.31
C ALA A 92 8.41 -24.94 -4.02
N LYS A 93 9.72 -24.81 -3.77
CA LYS A 93 10.57 -25.94 -3.36
C LYS A 93 10.13 -26.51 -2.01
N LYS A 94 9.86 -25.65 -1.02
CA LYS A 94 9.37 -26.04 0.31
C LYS A 94 8.04 -26.80 0.23
N TYR A 95 7.12 -26.39 -0.64
CA TYR A 95 5.80 -26.98 -0.82
C TYR A 95 5.71 -28.06 -1.91
N GLY A 96 6.85 -28.50 -2.48
CA GLY A 96 6.87 -29.58 -3.47
C GLY A 96 6.26 -29.24 -4.83
N VAL A 97 6.16 -27.95 -5.18
CA VAL A 97 5.62 -27.50 -6.47
C VAL A 97 6.59 -27.84 -7.61
N ASN A 98 6.10 -28.55 -8.62
CA ASN A 98 6.88 -28.82 -9.83
C ASN A 98 6.95 -27.57 -10.72
N LEU A 99 8.05 -26.82 -10.63
CA LEU A 99 8.26 -25.58 -11.37
C LEU A 99 8.26 -25.77 -12.89
N ALA A 100 8.75 -26.90 -13.40
CA ALA A 100 8.75 -27.16 -14.85
C ALA A 100 7.33 -27.36 -15.38
N LYS A 101 6.46 -28.03 -14.61
CA LYS A 101 5.03 -28.16 -14.93
C LYS A 101 4.34 -26.80 -14.83
N ALA A 102 4.59 -26.06 -13.75
CA ALA A 102 4.05 -24.71 -13.54
C ALA A 102 4.41 -23.74 -14.67
N GLN A 103 5.66 -23.78 -15.15
CA GLN A 103 6.12 -22.94 -16.26
C GLN A 103 5.35 -23.22 -17.55
N LYS A 104 4.96 -24.48 -17.79
CA LYS A 104 4.19 -24.89 -18.98
C LYS A 104 2.72 -24.50 -18.86
N SER A 105 2.10 -24.76 -17.70
CA SER A 105 0.66 -24.50 -17.50
C SER A 105 0.36 -23.02 -17.24
N SER A 106 1.27 -22.31 -16.57
CA SER A 106 1.07 -20.94 -16.06
C SER A 106 2.32 -20.08 -16.27
N PRO A 107 2.72 -19.80 -17.53
CA PRO A 107 3.94 -19.05 -17.84
C PRO A 107 3.92 -17.61 -17.28
N VAL A 108 2.74 -17.06 -17.01
CA VAL A 108 2.55 -15.71 -16.44
C VAL A 108 3.30 -15.54 -15.11
N ILE A 109 3.39 -16.58 -14.27
CA ILE A 109 4.09 -16.54 -12.97
C ILE A 109 5.55 -16.10 -13.13
N PHE A 110 6.19 -16.60 -14.19
CA PHE A 110 7.63 -16.51 -14.43
C PHE A 110 8.03 -15.34 -15.33
N ALA A 111 7.06 -14.68 -15.94
CA ALA A 111 7.30 -13.51 -16.77
C ALA A 111 7.37 -12.22 -15.92
N ARG A 112 7.97 -11.17 -16.50
CA ARG A 112 7.86 -9.82 -15.94
C ARG A 112 6.39 -9.36 -15.97
N PRO A 113 5.94 -8.52 -15.01
CA PRO A 113 4.59 -7.95 -15.04
C PRO A 113 4.30 -7.29 -16.40
N ASN A 114 3.17 -7.67 -17.01
CA ASN A 114 2.77 -7.18 -18.33
C ASN A 114 1.68 -6.12 -18.22
N ILE A 115 2.09 -4.87 -18.03
CA ILE A 115 1.18 -3.72 -17.86
C ILE A 115 0.25 -3.56 -19.07
N ARG A 116 0.77 -3.72 -20.30
CA ARG A 116 -0.05 -3.58 -21.53
C ARG A 116 -1.22 -4.56 -21.58
N ARG A 117 -1.04 -5.77 -21.02
CA ARG A 117 -2.08 -6.79 -21.00
C ARG A 117 -3.10 -6.57 -19.88
N TYR A 118 -2.65 -6.11 -18.71
CA TYR A 118 -3.47 -6.07 -17.49
C TYR A 118 -3.89 -4.65 -17.06
N GLY A 119 -3.50 -3.61 -17.81
CA GLY A 119 -3.91 -2.22 -17.60
C GLY A 119 -3.07 -1.46 -16.58
N SER A 120 -2.61 -2.12 -15.51
CA SER A 120 -1.77 -1.48 -14.48
C SER A 120 -0.68 -2.42 -13.94
N GLN A 121 0.28 -1.85 -13.22
CA GLN A 121 1.33 -2.61 -12.55
C GLN A 121 0.75 -3.57 -11.51
N GLN A 122 -0.17 -3.07 -10.65
CA GLN A 122 -0.79 -3.88 -9.60
C GLN A 122 -1.70 -4.98 -10.17
N ALA A 123 -2.45 -4.71 -11.24
CA ALA A 123 -3.22 -5.74 -11.92
C ALA A 123 -2.32 -6.82 -12.55
N ALA A 124 -1.15 -6.43 -13.08
CA ALA A 124 -0.18 -7.37 -13.61
C ALA A 124 0.52 -8.20 -12.51
N GLN A 125 0.78 -7.62 -11.34
CA GLN A 125 1.25 -8.33 -10.14
C GLN A 125 0.20 -9.35 -9.69
N GLN A 126 -1.06 -8.92 -9.60
CA GLN A 126 -2.20 -9.76 -9.19
C GLN A 126 -2.36 -10.97 -10.10
N ALA A 127 -2.28 -10.78 -11.42
CA ALA A 127 -2.37 -11.89 -12.36
C ALA A 127 -1.26 -12.96 -12.16
N ARG A 128 -0.08 -12.56 -11.69
CA ARG A 128 1.02 -13.50 -11.37
C ARG A 128 0.72 -14.26 -10.08
N LEU A 129 0.26 -13.55 -9.05
CA LEU A 129 -0.17 -14.11 -7.78
C LEU A 129 -1.32 -15.10 -7.96
N ASP A 130 -2.38 -14.72 -8.67
CA ASP A 130 -3.56 -15.57 -8.90
C ASP A 130 -3.18 -16.87 -9.62
N ALA A 131 -2.33 -16.77 -10.64
CA ALA A 131 -1.83 -17.95 -11.36
C ALA A 131 -0.96 -18.84 -10.46
N ALA A 132 -0.18 -18.28 -9.55
CA ALA A 132 0.60 -19.04 -8.58
C ALA A 132 -0.29 -19.70 -7.52
N ARG A 133 -1.30 -18.99 -7.01
CA ARG A 133 -2.28 -19.53 -6.05
C ARG A 133 -3.06 -20.71 -6.61
N ALA A 134 -3.42 -20.64 -7.90
CA ALA A 134 -4.05 -21.75 -8.61
C ALA A 134 -3.18 -23.04 -8.66
N ILE A 135 -1.86 -22.91 -8.49
CA ILE A 135 -0.94 -24.05 -8.39
C ILE A 135 -0.74 -24.47 -6.93
N ASN A 136 -0.42 -23.51 -6.08
CA ASN A 136 -0.24 -23.72 -4.64
C ASN A 136 -0.35 -22.37 -3.92
N ASP A 137 -1.41 -22.22 -3.12
CA ASP A 137 -1.72 -20.98 -2.43
C ASP A 137 -0.63 -20.57 -1.41
N ALA A 138 -0.16 -21.51 -0.59
CA ALA A 138 0.86 -21.23 0.43
C ALA A 138 2.18 -20.74 -0.18
N ALA A 139 2.63 -21.38 -1.27
CA ALA A 139 3.84 -20.98 -1.99
C ALA A 139 3.68 -19.60 -2.64
N ALA A 140 2.48 -19.28 -3.14
CA ALA A 140 2.18 -18.00 -3.75
C ALA A 140 2.15 -16.86 -2.71
N VAL A 141 1.55 -17.12 -1.54
CA VAL A 141 1.48 -16.17 -0.42
C VAL A 141 2.88 -15.87 0.13
N GLU A 142 3.69 -16.89 0.40
CA GLU A 142 5.09 -16.71 0.85
C GLU A 142 5.99 -16.07 -0.23
N GLY A 143 5.59 -16.19 -1.51
CA GLY A 143 6.28 -15.60 -2.65
C GLY A 143 5.94 -14.13 -2.89
N THR A 144 5.13 -13.50 -2.05
CA THR A 144 4.57 -12.17 -2.28
C THR A 144 4.77 -11.28 -1.06
N PHE A 145 5.17 -10.02 -1.31
CA PHE A 145 5.16 -8.95 -0.31
C PHE A 145 3.84 -8.16 -0.40
N TRP A 146 3.37 -7.66 0.74
CA TRP A 146 1.99 -7.21 0.90
C TRP A 146 1.89 -5.85 1.59
N GLY A 147 1.16 -4.96 0.96
CA GLY A 147 0.74 -3.69 1.56
C GLY A 147 1.86 -2.67 1.60
N MET A 148 1.92 -1.98 2.74
CA MET A 148 2.73 -0.78 2.96
C MET A 148 4.20 -1.08 3.28
N PHE A 149 4.52 -2.30 3.73
CA PHE A 149 5.84 -2.71 4.23
C PHE A 149 6.33 -4.00 3.57
#